data_AF-A0A2E7MX04-F1
#
_entry.id   AF-A0A2E7MX04-F1
#
_cell.length_a   1.000
_cell.length_b   1.000
_cell.length_c   1.000
_cell.angle_alpha   90.00
_cell.angle_beta   90.00
_cell.angle_gamma   90.00
#
_symmetry.space_group_name_H-M   'P 1'
#
loop_
_entity.id
_entity.type
_entity.pdbx_description
1 polymer ?
#
loop_
_entity_poly.entity_id
_entity_poly.type
_entity_poly.pdbx_seq_one_letter_code
_entity_poly.pdbx_strand_id
1 'polypeptide(L)' 'MEQGPLKSALENTEGVISQELVTFRVRNGQLIKETVTRRFSKDDYHDSSSYEPLINLEEK' A
#
# COMPACT_ATOMS: atom_id res chain seq x y z
N MET A 1 10.27 7.60 13.78
CA MET A 1 10.34 6.51 12.77
C MET A 1 11.71 6.59 12.12
N GLU A 2 12.54 5.57 12.27
CA GLU A 2 13.90 5.53 11.73
C GLU A 2 13.91 5.64 10.19
N GLN A 3 14.96 6.21 9.62
CA GLN A 3 15.17 6.28 8.17
C GLN A 3 15.42 4.86 7.63
N GLY A 4 14.35 4.19 7.21
CA GLY A 4 14.40 2.89 6.56
C GLY A 4 14.09 2.99 5.06
N PRO A 5 14.52 2.00 4.25
CA PRO A 5 14.34 2.03 2.79
C PRO A 5 12.87 2.19 2.37
N LEU A 6 11.92 1.63 3.13
CA LEU A 6 10.49 1.80 2.86
C LEU A 6 10.02 3.24 3.00
N LYS A 7 10.49 3.96 4.04
CA LYS A 7 10.16 5.36 4.26
C LYS A 7 10.73 6.23 3.13
N SER A 8 11.99 6.02 2.77
CA SER A 8 12.65 6.74 1.68
C SER A 8 11.95 6.50 0.33
N ALA A 9 11.49 5.28 0.06
CA ALA A 9 10.76 4.95 -1.16
C ALA A 9 9.38 5.62 -1.25
N LEU A 10 8.72 5.90 -0.12
CA LEU A 10 7.44 6.61 -0.07
C LEU A 10 7.62 8.14 -0.16
N GLU A 11 8.68 8.68 0.43
CA GLU A 11 8.96 10.11 0.44
C GLU A 11 9.63 10.62 -0.84
N ASN A 12 10.41 9.78 -1.53
CA ASN A 12 11.04 10.15 -2.79
C ASN A 12 10.10 9.94 -3.98
N THR A 13 9.44 11.02 -4.41
CA THR A 13 8.47 11.01 -5.53
C THR A 13 9.00 11.71 -6.79
N GLU A 14 10.26 12.16 -6.81
CA GLU A 14 10.82 12.86 -7.96
C GLU A 14 10.91 11.93 -9.18
N GLY A 15 10.27 12.33 -10.30
CA GLY A 15 10.23 11.53 -11.53
C GLY A 15 9.36 10.27 -11.44
N VAL A 16 8.63 10.06 -10.35
CA VAL A 16 7.79 8.87 -10.17
C VAL A 16 6.43 9.09 -10.84
N ILE A 17 6.03 8.13 -11.70
CA ILE A 17 4.72 8.17 -12.39
C ILE A 17 3.63 7.40 -11.64
N SER A 18 4.03 6.39 -10.85
CA SER A 18 3.13 5.57 -10.04
C SER A 18 3.89 4.95 -8.88
N GLN A 19 3.26 4.89 -7.71
CA GLN A 19 3.74 4.14 -6.54
C GLN A 19 2.66 3.15 -6.09
N GLU A 20 3.08 2.00 -5.61
CA GLU A 20 2.21 0.99 -5.04
C GLU A 20 2.80 0.47 -3.73
N LEU A 21 1.99 0.49 -2.66
CA LEU A 21 2.31 -0.13 -1.39
C LEU A 21 1.36 -1.30 -1.16
N VAL A 22 1.90 -2.51 -1.26
CA VAL A 22 1.18 -3.73 -0.95
C VAL A 22 1.47 -4.12 0.50
N THR A 23 0.43 -4.14 1.32
CA THR A 23 0.50 -4.50 2.74
C THR A 23 -0.34 -5.73 2.98
N PHE A 24 0.27 -6.79 3.47
CA PHE A 24 -0.45 -7.94 4.01
C PHE A 24 -0.67 -7.72 5.50
N ARG A 25 -1.92 -7.84 5.96
CA ARG A 25 -2.25 -7.69 7.38
C ARG A 25 -3.36 -8.62 7.81
N VAL A 26 -3.28 -9.04 9.06
CA VAL A 26 -4.37 -9.75 9.74
C VAL A 26 -5.31 -8.73 10.36
N ARG A 27 -6.60 -8.79 10.05
CA ARG A 27 -7.64 -7.95 10.62
C ARG A 27 -8.89 -8.79 10.84
N ASN A 28 -9.41 -8.80 12.07
CA ASN A 28 -10.60 -9.57 12.45
C ASN A 28 -10.51 -11.04 12.03
N GLY A 29 -9.39 -11.71 12.34
CA GLY A 29 -9.19 -13.11 11.98
C GLY A 29 -8.94 -13.35 10.49
N GLN A 30 -8.96 -12.33 9.62
CA GLN A 30 -8.77 -12.50 8.18
C GLN A 30 -7.42 -11.94 7.72
N LEU A 31 -6.69 -12.71 6.89
CA LEU A 31 -5.57 -12.19 6.12
C LEU A 31 -6.11 -11.35 4.96
N ILE A 32 -5.74 -10.07 4.91
CA ILE A 32 -6.14 -9.11 3.89
C ILE A 32 -4.88 -8.58 3.20
N LYS A 33 -4.92 -8.50 1.88
CA LYS A 33 -3.98 -7.72 1.09
C LYS A 33 -4.58 -6.36 0.82
N GLU A 34 -3.94 -5.33 1.35
CA GLU A 34 -4.25 -3.93 1.13
C GLU A 34 -3.27 -3.38 0.08
N THR A 35 -3.79 -2.82 -1.00
CA THR A 35 -2.98 -2.19 -2.05
C THR A 35 -3.31 -0.71 -2.08
N VAL A 36 -2.35 0.15 -1.76
CA VAL A 36 -2.47 1.59 -1.91
C VAL A 36 -1.68 2.00 -3.14
N THR A 37 -2.35 2.63 -4.11
CA THR A 37 -1.73 3.10 -5.35
C THR A 37 -1.83 4.61 -5.42
N ARG A 38 -0.71 5.26 -5.74
CA ARG A 38 -0.64 6.68 -6.10
C ARG A 38 -0.26 6.80 -7.56
N ARG A 39 -1.04 7.52 -8.36
CA ARG A 39 -0.69 7.88 -9.75
C ARG A 39 -0.45 9.36 -9.83
N PHE A 40 0.74 9.75 -10.30
CA PHE A 40 1.08 11.14 -10.48
C PHE A 40 0.54 11.65 -11.83
N SER A 41 0.00 12.85 -11.81
CA SER A 41 -0.40 13.64 -12.96
C SER A 41 0.48 14.89 -13.01
N LYS A 42 0.32 15.72 -14.05
CA LYS A 42 1.21 16.86 -14.31
C LYS A 42 1.37 17.80 -13.12
N ASP A 43 0.30 18.04 -12.36
CA ASP A 43 0.27 19.02 -11.27
C ASP A 43 -0.36 18.46 -9.97
N ASP A 44 -0.73 17.18 -9.95
CA ASP A 44 -1.47 16.55 -8.82
C ASP A 44 -1.24 15.03 -8.80
N TYR A 45 -1.82 14.31 -7.86
CA TYR A 45 -1.85 12.86 -7.82
C TYR A 45 -3.27 12.32 -7.54
N HIS A 46 -3.53 11.09 -7.98
CA HIS A 46 -4.72 10.35 -7.61
C HIS A 46 -4.34 9.13 -6.79
N ASP A 47 -4.88 9.05 -5.57
CA ASP A 47 -4.69 7.92 -4.68
C ASP A 47 -5.92 7.00 -4.71
N SER A 48 -5.67 5.69 -4.70
CA SER A 48 -6.69 4.66 -4.58
C SER A 48 -6.24 3.56 -3.65
N SER A 49 -7.17 2.99 -2.87
CA SER A 49 -6.93 1.83 -2.02
C SER A 49 -7.84 0.68 -2.41
N SER A 50 -7.30 -0.53 -2.55
CA SER A 50 -8.08 -1.76 -2.65
C SER A 50 -7.78 -2.71 -1.50
N TYR A 51 -8.79 -3.48 -1.11
CA TYR A 51 -8.71 -4.46 -0.04
C TYR A 51 -9.17 -5.80 -0.59
N GLU A 52 -8.27 -6.77 -0.60
CA GLU A 52 -8.50 -8.11 -1.09
C GLU A 52 -8.43 -9.07 0.11
N PRO A 53 -9.58 -9.60 0.59
CA PRO A 53 -9.59 -10.66 1.57
C PRO A 53 -8.98 -11.94 0.97
N LEU A 54 -8.02 -12.56 1.65
CA LEU A 54 -7.30 -13.74 1.15
C LEU A 54 -7.72 -15.03 1.85
N ILE A 55 -7.62 -15.07 3.18
CA ILE A 55 -7.84 -16.29 3.98
C ILE A 55 -8.52 -15.91 5.30
N ASN A 56 -9.52 -16.67 5.72
CA ASN A 56 -10.02 -16.61 7.09
C ASN A 56 -9.16 -17.51 7.98
N LEU A 57 -8.50 -16.94 8.98
CA LEU A 57 -7.61 -17.64 9.91
C LEU A 57 -8.37 -18.21 11.12
N GLU A 58 -9.68 -17.97 11.22
CA GLU A 58 -10.54 -18.56 12.26
C GLU A 58 -11.06 -19.95 11.88
N GLU A 59 -10.88 -20.39 10.62
CA GLU A 59 -11.16 -21.78 10.24
C GLU A 59 -10.03 -22.69 10.72
N LYS A 60 -10.34 -23.50 11.73
CA LYS A 60 -9.50 -24.56 12.26
C LYS A 60 -9.91 -25.91 11.69
#